data_AF-A0A1W6AIA7-F1
#
_entry.id   AF-A0A1W6AIA7-F1
#
_cell.length_a   1.000
_cell.length_b   1.000
_cell.length_c   1.000
_cell.angle_alpha   90.00
_cell.angle_beta   90.00
_cell.angle_gamma   90.00
#
_symmetry.space_group_name_H-M   'P 1'
#
loop_
_entity.id
_entity.type
_entity.pdbx_description
1 polymer ?
#
loop_
_entity_poly.entity_id
_entity_poly.type
_entity_poly.pdbx_seq_one_letter_code
_entity_poly.pdbx_strand_id
1 'polypeptide(L)'
;MLIWQIVMYFFFPVTLLATFILTTKLPQRPSIKFIPAIVSLLFAVFSYSMFLYNNGMGEFMIALLSGCIALANLLLVIFVKLFARFLSS
;
A
#
# COMPACT_ATOMS: atom_id res chain seq x y z
N MET A 1 6.17 21.09 -2.52
CA MET A 1 5.54 20.40 -1.37
C MET A 1 4.07 20.02 -1.63
N LEU A 2 3.21 20.95 -2.08
CA LEU A 2 1.77 20.70 -2.30
C LEU A 2 1.47 19.54 -3.28
N ILE A 3 2.16 19.50 -4.42
CA ILE A 3 1.96 18.47 -5.45
C ILE A 3 2.26 17.07 -4.91
N TRP A 4 3.32 16.92 -4.10
CA TRP A 4 3.67 15.62 -3.50
C TRP A 4 2.62 15.13 -2.50
N GLN A 5 2.07 16.02 -1.68
CA GLN A 5 0.98 15.67 -0.76
C GLN A 5 -0.27 15.24 -1.52
N ILE A 6 -0.63 15.96 -2.58
CA ILE A 6 -1.77 15.60 -3.45
C ILE A 6 -1.57 14.20 -4.04
N VAL A 7 -0.38 13.92 -4.60
CA VAL A 7 -0.04 12.60 -5.15
C VAL A 7 -0.19 11.51 -4.07
N MET A 8 0.31 11.74 -2.86
CA MET A 8 0.20 10.78 -1.75
C MET A 8 -1.24 10.57 -1.28
N TYR A 9 -2.08 11.62 -1.29
CA TYR A 9 -3.50 11.50 -0.94
C TYR A 9 -4.27 10.64 -1.94
N PHE A 10 -3.97 10.75 -3.24
CA PHE A 10 -4.58 9.88 -4.25
C PHE A 10 -3.95 8.49 -4.29
N PHE A 11 -2.69 8.35 -3.89
CA PHE A 11 -1.98 7.07 -3.87
C PHE A 11 -2.66 6.03 -2.95
N PHE A 12 -3.17 6.45 -1.79
CA PHE A 12 -3.85 5.54 -0.87
C PHE A 12 -5.12 4.87 -1.44
N PRO A 13 -6.16 5.61 -1.88
CA PRO A 13 -7.37 5.00 -2.43
C PRO A 13 -7.09 4.20 -3.72
N VAL A 14 -6.15 4.66 -4.56
CA VAL A 14 -5.79 3.97 -5.81
C VAL A 14 -5.12 2.62 -5.52
N THR A 15 -4.19 2.57 -4.56
CA THR A 15 -3.53 1.30 -4.21
C THR A 15 -4.49 0.31 -3.56
N LEU A 16 -5.39 0.77 -2.68
CA LEU A 16 -6.45 -0.07 -2.11
C LEU A 16 -7.38 -0.64 -3.18
N LEU A 17 -7.82 0.20 -4.12
CA LEU A 17 -8.67 -0.24 -5.23
C LEU A 17 -7.94 -1.26 -6.12
N ALA A 18 -6.68 -1.01 -6.44
CA ALA A 18 -5.86 -1.94 -7.20
C ALA A 18 -5.71 -3.29 -6.47
N THR A 19 -5.42 -3.26 -5.17
CA THR A 19 -5.34 -4.47 -4.33
C THR A 19 -6.64 -5.26 -4.34
N PHE A 20 -7.78 -4.58 -4.19
CA PHE A 20 -9.09 -5.22 -4.22
C PHE A 20 -9.35 -5.90 -5.58
N ILE A 21 -9.13 -5.19 -6.68
CA ILE A 21 -9.34 -5.71 -8.04
C ILE A 21 -8.40 -6.91 -8.31
N LEU A 22 -7.12 -6.79 -7.97
CA LEU A 22 -6.15 -7.87 -8.18
C LEU A 22 -6.47 -9.11 -7.35
N THR A 23 -6.96 -8.92 -6.12
CA THR A 23 -7.29 -10.03 -5.23
C THR A 23 -8.57 -10.75 -5.65
N THR A 24 -9.57 -10.01 -6.16
CA THR A 24 -10.87 -10.57 -6.58
C THR A 24 -10.83 -11.15 -8.00
N LYS A 25 -10.22 -10.45 -8.96
CA LYS A 25 -10.25 -10.85 -10.39
C LYS A 25 -9.12 -11.77 -10.82
N LEU A 26 -7.99 -11.79 -10.11
CA LEU A 26 -6.85 -12.65 -10.45
C LEU A 26 -6.45 -13.59 -9.29
N PRO A 27 -7.38 -14.44 -8.79
CA PRO A 27 -7.07 -15.34 -7.67
C PRO A 27 -5.95 -16.34 -8.00
N GLN A 28 -5.79 -16.70 -9.27
CA GLN A 28 -4.80 -17.66 -9.76
C GLN A 28 -3.35 -17.13 -9.78
N ARG A 29 -3.14 -15.81 -9.66
CA ARG A 29 -1.79 -15.20 -9.67
C ARG A 29 -1.46 -14.62 -8.28
N PRO A 30 -1.06 -15.48 -7.32
CA PRO A 30 -0.96 -15.08 -5.92
C PRO A 30 0.08 -13.99 -5.64
N SER A 31 1.09 -13.83 -6.48
CA SER A 31 2.15 -12.82 -6.28
C SER A 31 1.73 -11.41 -6.68
N ILE A 32 0.86 -11.27 -7.70
CA ILE A 32 0.55 -9.95 -8.30
C ILE A 32 -0.29 -9.08 -7.35
N LYS A 33 -1.18 -9.69 -6.57
CA LYS A 33 -2.02 -8.97 -5.60
C LYS A 33 -1.25 -8.29 -4.45
N PHE A 34 0.01 -8.64 -4.23
CA PHE A 34 0.87 -7.99 -3.24
C PHE A 34 1.66 -6.81 -3.80
N ILE A 35 1.65 -6.58 -5.12
CA ILE A 35 2.38 -5.48 -5.76
C ILE A 35 2.05 -4.12 -5.11
N PRO A 36 0.77 -3.75 -4.88
CA PRO A 36 0.47 -2.45 -4.27
C PRO A 36 1.05 -2.28 -2.86
N ALA A 37 1.05 -3.36 -2.06
CA ALA A 37 1.66 -3.35 -0.73
C ALA A 37 3.19 -3.21 -0.81
N ILE A 38 3.84 -3.93 -1.73
CA ILE A 38 5.29 -3.88 -1.94
C ILE A 38 5.72 -2.48 -2.39
N VAL A 39 5.03 -1.89 -3.37
CA VAL A 39 5.34 -0.54 -3.86
C VAL A 39 5.22 0.48 -2.74
N SER A 40 4.17 0.39 -1.92
CA SER A 40 3.97 1.27 -0.77
C SER A 40 5.08 1.10 0.29
N LEU A 41 5.53 -0.13 0.51
CA LEU A 41 6.63 -0.42 1.42
C LEU A 41 7.95 0.18 0.91
N LEU A 42 8.25 0.07 -0.38
CA LEU A 42 9.45 0.66 -0.97
C LEU A 42 9.45 2.19 -0.83
N PHE A 43 8.30 2.85 -1.05
CA PHE A 43 8.15 4.28 -0.79
C PHE A 43 8.38 4.64 0.69
N ALA A 44 7.88 3.82 1.61
CA ALA A 44 8.08 4.02 3.04
C ALA A 44 9.57 3.94 3.41
N VAL A 45 10.27 2.90 2.94
CA VAL A 45 11.71 2.72 3.18
C VAL A 45 12.51 3.88 2.61
N PHE A 46 12.26 4.25 1.36
CA PHE A 46 12.98 5.34 0.70
C PHE A 46 12.78 6.69 1.42
N SER A 47 11.54 7.00 1.79
CA SER A 47 11.21 8.24 2.50
C SER A 47 11.82 8.25 3.91
N TYR A 48 11.86 7.10 4.58
CA TYR A 48 12.51 6.97 5.88
C TYR A 48 14.03 7.15 5.78
N SER A 49 14.67 6.59 4.75
CA SER A 49 16.10 6.82 4.48
C SER A 49 16.42 8.30 4.24
N MET A 50 15.57 9.00 3.47
CA MET A 50 15.70 10.45 3.29
C MET A 50 15.53 11.22 4.60
N PHE A 51 14.55 10.82 5.43
CA PHE A 51 14.37 11.40 6.76
C PHE A 51 15.63 11.26 7.63
N LEU A 52 16.25 10.08 7.66
CA LEU A 52 17.47 9.86 8.44
C LEU A 52 18.64 10.76 8.01
N TYR A 53 18.72 11.11 6.73
CA TYR A 53 19.79 11.96 6.19
C TYR A 53 19.51 13.46 6.33
N ASN A 54 18.28 13.88 6.03
CA ASN A 54 17.88 15.29 5.99
C ASN A 54 17.24 15.80 7.29
N ASN A 55 16.93 14.90 8.23
CA ASN A 55 16.14 15.17 9.44
C ASN A 55 14.80 15.87 9.13
N GLY A 56 14.25 15.57 7.95
CA GLY A 56 13.08 16.24 7.41
C GLY A 56 11.78 15.65 7.93
N MET A 57 11.02 16.43 8.71
CA MET A 57 9.73 16.00 9.27
C MET A 57 8.69 15.65 8.18
N GLY A 58 8.79 16.24 6.99
CA GLY A 58 7.87 15.92 5.89
C GLY A 58 8.09 14.50 5.34
N GLU A 59 9.35 14.11 5.19
CA GLU A 59 9.79 12.79 4.73
C GLU A 59 9.41 11.71 5.73
N PHE A 60 9.52 12.01 7.03
CA PHE A 60 9.04 11.11 8.08
C PHE A 60 7.53 10.86 7.99
N MET A 61 6.73 11.91 7.80
CA MET A 61 5.27 11.78 7.66
C MET A 61 4.89 10.99 6.41
N ILE A 62 5.60 11.18 5.29
CA ILE A 62 5.41 10.41 4.05
C ILE A 62 5.78 8.94 4.27
N ALA A 63 6.87 8.66 5.00
CA ALA A 63 7.30 7.30 5.33
C ALA A 63 6.24 6.58 6.16
N LEU A 64 5.73 7.24 7.20
CA LEU A 64 4.72 6.71 8.11
C LEU A 64 3.41 6.44 7.38
N LEU A 65 2.94 7.40 6.58
CA LEU A 65 1.76 7.23 5.73
C LEU A 65 1.94 6.03 4.78
N SER A 66 3.04 5.98 4.03
CA SER A 66 3.33 4.90 3.08
C SER A 66 3.39 3.53 3.76
N GLY A 67 3.92 3.46 4.98
CA GLY A 67 3.92 2.26 5.80
C GLY A 67 2.50 1.82 6.18
N CYS A 68 1.64 2.74 6.61
CA CYS A 68 0.23 2.46 6.87
C CYS A 68 -0.50 1.97 5.62
N ILE A 69 -0.23 2.56 4.45
CA ILE A 69 -0.79 2.12 3.16
C ILE A 69 -0.34 0.69 2.83
N ALA A 70 0.93 0.36 3.04
CA ALA A 70 1.44 -0.99 2.81
C ALA A 70 0.73 -2.03 3.68
N LEU A 71 0.56 -1.73 4.98
CA LEU A 71 -0.16 -2.59 5.91
C LEU A 71 -1.64 -2.73 5.53
N ALA A 72 -2.30 -1.64 5.17
CA ALA A 72 -3.70 -1.66 4.76
C ALA A 72 -3.92 -2.53 3.50
N ASN A 73 -3.04 -2.42 2.51
CA ASN A 73 -3.09 -3.27 1.31
C ASN A 73 -2.87 -4.75 1.68
N LEU A 74 -1.90 -5.05 2.55
CA LEU A 74 -1.65 -6.43 2.98
C LEU A 74 -2.86 -7.03 3.73
N LEU A 75 -3.46 -6.27 4.64
CA LEU A 75 -4.68 -6.66 5.35
C LEU A 75 -5.84 -6.87 4.39
N LEU A 76 -6.01 -6.01 3.39
CA LEU A 76 -7.06 -6.13 2.39
C LEU A 76 -6.92 -7.43 1.57
N VAL A 77 -5.71 -7.82 1.18
CA VAL A 77 -5.46 -9.10 0.50
C VAL A 77 -5.91 -10.27 1.39
N ILE A 78 -5.56 -10.25 2.68
CA ILE A 78 -5.94 -11.30 3.63
C ILE A 78 -7.45 -11.35 3.81
N PHE A 79 -8.08 -10.19 4.04
CA PHE A 79 -9.51 -10.06 4.26
C PHE A 79 -10.32 -10.61 3.08
N VAL A 80 -10.01 -10.16 1.85
CA VAL A 80 -10.71 -10.62 0.64
C VAL A 80 -10.51 -12.13 0.43
N LYS A 81 -9.31 -12.65 0.70
CA LYS A 81 -9.02 -14.09 0.56
C LYS A 81 -9.81 -14.92 1.59
N LEU A 82 -9.88 -14.46 2.84
CA LEU A 82 -10.68 -15.11 3.88
C LEU A 82 -12.17 -15.09 3.51
N PHE A 83 -12.68 -13.93 3.13
CA PHE A 83 -14.09 -13.76 2.74
C PHE A 83 -14.48 -14.64 1.55
N ALA A 84 -13.63 -14.72 0.52
CA ALA A 84 -13.85 -15.60 -0.62
C ALA A 84 -13.88 -17.08 -0.22
N ARG A 85 -13.04 -17.51 0.73
CA ARG A 85 -13.02 -18.89 1.23
C ARG A 85 -14.28 -19.22 2.04
N PHE A 86 -14.80 -18.27 2.83
CA PHE A 86 -16.04 -18.44 3.57
C PHE A 86 -17.26 -18.59 2.65
N LEU A 87 -17.33 -17.81 1.56
CA LEU A 87 -18.42 -17.89 0.59
C LEU A 87 -18.40 -19.16 -0.28
N SER A 88 -17.24 -19.80 -0.43
CA SER A 88 -17.09 -21.04 -1.21
C SER A 88 -17.30 -22.33 -0.41
N SER A 89 -17.52 -22.23 0.90
CA SER A 89 -17.70 -23.36 1.82
C SER A 89 -19.16 -23.57 2.18
#